data_AF-K1ZLB6-F1
#
_entry.id   AF-K1ZLB6-F1
#
_cell.length_a   1.000
_cell.length_b   1.000
_cell.length_c   1.000
_cell.angle_alpha   90.00
_cell.angle_beta   90.00
_cell.angle_gamma   90.00
#
_symmetry.space_group_name_H-M   'P 1'
#
loop_
_entity.id
_entity.type
_entity.pdbx_description
1 polymer ?
#
loop_
_entity_poly.entity_id
_entity_poly.type
_entity_poly.pdbx_seq_one_letter_code
_entity_poly.pdbx_strand_id
1 'polypeptide(L)'
;METQKITKQVIGFQRTMFNNTCNAISVMQDNSESMMNGFLKQFPWITDDARKPINDSISMIKESKNNYQLMVDEGFQNLAEMIDKK
;
A
#
# COMPACT_ATOMS: atom_id res chain seq x y z
N MET A 1 15.93 25.62 -15.02
CA MET A 1 16.33 24.88 -16.24
C MET A 1 17.30 23.70 -16.02
N GLU A 2 18.12 23.62 -14.97
CA GLU A 2 18.73 22.32 -14.54
C GLU A 2 18.18 21.84 -13.19
N THR A 3 18.14 22.72 -12.19
CA THR A 3 17.62 22.41 -10.86
C THR A 3 16.20 21.84 -10.91
N GLN A 4 15.31 22.42 -11.72
CA GLN A 4 13.95 21.89 -11.93
C GLN A 4 13.95 20.47 -12.51
N LYS A 5 14.86 20.13 -13.44
CA LYS A 5 14.97 18.78 -14.01
C LYS A 5 15.44 17.78 -12.96
N ILE A 6 16.47 18.15 -12.18
CA ILE A 6 16.99 17.32 -11.08
C ILE A 6 15.90 17.11 -10.03
N THR A 7 15.18 18.16 -9.62
CA THR A 7 14.09 18.04 -8.64
C THR A 7 12.98 17.10 -9.13
N LYS A 8 12.58 17.19 -10.40
CA LYS A 8 11.59 16.26 -10.99
C LYS A 8 12.07 14.81 -10.98
N GLN A 9 13.35 14.58 -11.32
CA GLN A 9 13.93 13.24 -11.29
C GLN A 9 13.93 12.66 -9.87
N VAL A 10 14.30 13.46 -8.87
CA VAL A 10 14.28 13.05 -7.45
C VAL A 10 12.85 12.72 -7.01
N ILE A 11 11.86 13.55 -7.36
CA ILE A 11 10.44 13.29 -7.09
C ILE A 11 9.99 11.98 -7.72
N GLY A 12 10.31 11.75 -9.00
CA GLY A 12 9.97 10.51 -9.70
C GLY A 12 10.62 9.26 -9.10
N PHE A 13 11.88 9.38 -8.67
CA PHE A 13 12.58 8.32 -7.94
C PHE A 13 11.90 8.00 -6.61
N GLN A 14 11.60 9.01 -5.80
CA GLN A 14 10.92 8.84 -4.50
C GLN A 14 9.53 8.20 -4.67
N ARG A 15 8.75 8.66 -5.67
CA ARG A 15 7.46 8.07 -6.02
C ARG A 15 7.58 6.59 -6.37
N THR A 16 8.56 6.25 -7.22
CA THR A 16 8.80 4.86 -7.64
C THR A 16 9.20 3.98 -6.45
N MET A 17 10.11 4.47 -5.60
CA MET A 17 10.56 3.76 -4.40
C MET A 17 9.40 3.50 -3.43
N PHE A 18 8.56 4.51 -3.22
CA PHE A 18 7.36 4.40 -2.38
C PHE A 18 6.40 3.34 -2.93
N ASN A 19 6.05 3.41 -4.22
CA ASN A 19 5.14 2.45 -4.85
C ASN A 19 5.67 1.01 -4.80
N ASN A 20 6.97 0.82 -5.01
CA ASN A 20 7.61 -0.49 -4.86
C ASN A 20 7.53 -1.01 -3.42
N THR A 21 7.68 -0.13 -2.43
CA THR A 21 7.56 -0.49 -1.00
C THR A 21 6.12 -0.89 -0.66
N CYS A 22 5.12 -0.14 -1.13
CA CYS A 22 3.70 -0.49 -0.97
C CYS A 22 3.37 -1.86 -1.61
N ASN A 23 3.93 -2.14 -2.79
CA ASN A 23 3.79 -3.45 -3.43
C ASN A 23 4.43 -4.57 -2.60
N ALA A 24 5.64 -4.36 -2.08
CA ALA A 24 6.30 -5.34 -1.20
C ALA A 24 5.48 -5.61 0.08
N ILE A 25 4.93 -4.58 0.70
CA ILE A 25 4.02 -4.72 1.84
C ILE A 25 2.77 -5.52 1.47
N SER A 26 2.22 -5.31 0.27
CA SER A 26 1.05 -6.07 -0.22
C SER A 26 1.34 -7.55 -0.30
N VAL A 27 2.48 -7.93 -0.87
CA VAL A 27 2.92 -9.33 -0.94
C VAL A 27 3.10 -9.94 0.44
N MET A 28 3.69 -9.19 1.39
CA MET A 28 3.84 -9.66 2.77
C MET A 28 2.48 -9.86 3.47
N GLN A 29 1.52 -8.95 3.24
CA GLN A 29 0.16 -9.06 3.77
C GLN A 29 -0.56 -10.29 3.21
N ASP A 30 -0.50 -10.52 1.90
CA ASP A 30 -1.14 -11.67 1.26
C ASP A 30 -0.54 -13.00 1.74
N ASN A 31 0.79 -13.07 1.88
CA ASN A 31 1.45 -14.25 2.45
C ASN A 31 1.04 -14.49 3.91
N SER A 32 0.98 -13.43 4.72
CA SER A 32 0.60 -13.53 6.13
C SER A 32 -0.87 -13.95 6.30
N GLU A 33 -1.77 -13.42 5.46
CA GLU A 33 -3.17 -13.83 5.39
C GLU A 33 -3.30 -15.32 5.02
N SER A 34 -2.55 -15.77 4.00
CA SER A 34 -2.57 -17.18 3.59
C SER A 34 -2.09 -18.10 4.72
N MET A 35 -0.99 -17.75 5.40
CA MET A 35 -0.49 -18.49 6.56
C MET A 35 -1.49 -18.52 7.70
N MET A 36 -2.08 -17.37 8.06
CA MET A 36 -3.10 -17.28 9.11
C MET A 36 -4.32 -18.14 8.76
N ASN A 37 -4.83 -18.04 7.54
CA ASN A 37 -5.95 -18.86 7.07
C ASN A 37 -5.65 -20.36 7.12
N GLY A 38 -4.43 -20.76 6.74
CA GLY A 38 -3.96 -22.14 6.87
C GLY A 38 -3.93 -22.62 8.33
N PHE A 39 -3.45 -21.78 9.25
CA PHE A 39 -3.40 -22.06 10.68
C PHE A 39 -4.80 -22.17 11.29
N LEU A 40 -5.71 -21.23 10.99
CA LEU A 40 -7.07 -21.23 11.52
C LEU A 40 -7.89 -22.43 11.05
N LYS A 41 -7.59 -23.00 9.87
CA LYS A 41 -8.21 -24.23 9.37
C LYS A 41 -7.87 -25.47 10.20
N GLN A 42 -6.79 -25.44 11.00
CA GLN A 42 -6.42 -26.56 11.88
C GLN A 42 -7.34 -26.69 13.10
N PHE A 43 -8.17 -25.67 13.38
CA PHE A 43 -9.04 -25.64 14.55
C PHE A 43 -10.51 -25.89 14.17
N PRO A 44 -11.09 -27.05 14.54
CA PRO A 44 -12.46 -27.42 14.16
C PRO A 44 -13.55 -26.49 14.70
N TRP A 45 -13.26 -25.74 15.76
CA TRP A 45 -14.20 -24.83 16.42
C TRP A 45 -14.22 -23.42 15.83
N ILE A 46 -13.34 -23.12 14.87
CA ILE A 46 -13.36 -21.82 14.17
C ILE A 46 -14.41 -21.89 13.06
N THR A 47 -15.60 -21.39 13.38
CA THR A 47 -16.72 -21.23 12.46
C THR A 47 -16.52 -20.03 11.53
N ASP A 48 -17.33 -19.93 10.48
CA ASP A 48 -17.30 -18.78 9.57
C ASP A 48 -17.63 -17.47 10.28
N ASP A 49 -18.57 -17.48 11.23
CA ASP A 49 -18.89 -16.32 12.06
C ASP A 49 -17.70 -15.87 12.90
N ALA A 50 -16.92 -16.81 13.45
CA ALA A 50 -15.72 -16.49 14.22
C ALA A 50 -14.60 -15.88 13.36
N ARG A 51 -14.62 -16.12 12.04
CA ARG A 51 -13.65 -15.55 11.08
C ARG A 51 -14.03 -14.15 10.61
N LYS A 52 -15.30 -13.76 10.71
CA LYS A 52 -15.78 -12.47 10.20
C LYS A 52 -14.96 -11.27 10.68
N PRO A 53 -14.67 -11.09 12.00
CA PRO A 53 -13.87 -9.95 12.46
C PRO A 53 -12.44 -9.94 11.90
N ILE A 54 -11.87 -11.13 11.64
CA ILE A 54 -10.53 -11.29 11.06
C ILE A 54 -10.55 -10.85 9.60
N ASN A 55 -11.53 -11.32 8.83
CA ASN A 55 -11.70 -10.96 7.41
C ASN A 55 -12.00 -9.46 7.24
N ASP A 56 -12.84 -8.89 8.11
CA ASP A 56 -13.16 -7.47 8.11
C ASP A 56 -11.89 -6.64 8.41
N SER A 57 -11.08 -7.08 9.37
CA SER A 57 -9.80 -6.44 9.71
C SER A 57 -8.79 -6.50 8.56
N ILE A 58 -8.67 -7.65 7.89
CA ILE A 58 -7.80 -7.81 6.71
C ILE A 58 -8.25 -6.88 5.59
N SER A 59 -9.56 -6.82 5.31
CA SER A 59 -10.13 -5.97 4.27
C SER A 59 -9.86 -4.49 4.57
N MET A 60 -10.08 -4.06 5.82
CA MET A 60 -9.80 -2.69 6.26
C MET A 60 -8.32 -2.33 6.11
N ILE A 61 -7.39 -3.25 6.43
CA ILE A 61 -5.95 -3.02 6.26
C ILE A 61 -5.60 -2.85 4.77
N LYS A 62 -6.14 -3.70 3.90
CA LYS A 62 -5.91 -3.61 2.44
C LYS A 62 -6.45 -2.30 1.86
N GLU A 63 -7.66 -1.91 2.25
CA GLU A 63 -8.27 -0.65 1.84
C GLU A 63 -7.48 0.55 2.33
N SER A 64 -7.09 0.57 3.61
CA SER A 64 -6.30 1.66 4.20
C SER A 64 -4.96 1.85 3.48
N LYS A 65 -4.29 0.75 3.14
CA LYS A 65 -3.04 0.77 2.37
C LYS A 65 -3.25 1.35 0.98
N ASN A 66 -4.30 0.94 0.27
CA ASN A 66 -4.61 1.46 -1.06
C ASN A 66 -4.93 2.97 -1.03
N ASN A 67 -5.75 3.41 -0.07
CA ASN A 67 -6.09 4.82 0.12
C ASN A 67 -4.85 5.65 0.45
N TYR A 68 -3.97 5.14 1.31
CA TYR A 68 -2.70 5.78 1.62
C TYR A 68 -1.80 5.91 0.38
N GLN A 69 -1.70 4.85 -0.43
CA GLN A 69 -0.91 4.87 -1.65
C GLN A 69 -1.43 5.91 -2.64
N LEU A 70 -2.76 5.97 -2.85
CA LEU A 70 -3.39 6.98 -3.72
C LEU A 70 -3.10 8.40 -3.24
N MET A 71 -3.27 8.68 -1.95
CA MET A 71 -3.00 10.01 -1.37
C MET A 71 -1.55 10.45 -1.58
N VAL A 72 -0.59 9.53 -1.43
CA VAL A 72 0.83 9.83 -1.62
C VAL A 72 1.16 10.01 -3.11
N ASP A 73 0.59 9.20 -4.00
CA ASP A 73 0.74 9.34 -5.45
C ASP A 73 0.21 10.71 -5.95
N GLU A 74 -0.96 11.13 -5.46
CA GLU A 74 -1.51 12.46 -5.71
C GLU A 74 -0.59 13.57 -5.20
N GLY A 75 -0.03 13.39 -4.00
CA GLY A 75 0.97 14.30 -3.43
C GLY A 75 2.20 14.47 -4.32
N PHE A 76 2.76 13.37 -4.83
CA PHE A 76 3.89 13.42 -5.76
C PHE A 76 3.53 14.10 -7.09
N GLN A 77 2.33 13.87 -7.61
CA GLN A 77 1.85 14.53 -8.82
C GLN A 77 1.70 16.04 -8.62
N ASN A 78 1.08 16.47 -7.52
CA ASN A 78 0.94 17.88 -7.16
C ASN A 78 2.31 18.57 -7.02
N LEU A 79 3.28 17.91 -6.38
CA LEU A 79 4.65 18.43 -6.25
C LEU A 79 5.33 18.60 -7.62
N ALA A 80 5.15 17.64 -8.53
CA ALA A 80 5.70 17.74 -9.88
C ALA A 80 5.08 18.91 -10.66
N GLU A 81 3.77 19.11 -10.57
CA GLU A 81 3.06 20.22 -11.21
C GLU A 81 3.46 21.59 -10.66
N MET A 82 3.71 21.71 -9.35
CA MET A 82 4.17 22.96 -8.74
C MET A 82 5.54 23.40 -9.26
N ILE A 83 6.40 22.46 -9.66
CA ILE A 83 7.71 22.77 -10.26
C ILE A 83 7.56 23.29 -11.69
N ASP A 84 6.50 22.89 -12.40
CA ASP A 84 6.19 23.35 -13.75
C ASP A 84 5.52 24.72 -13.79
N LYS A 85 4.83 25.11 -12.71
CA LYS A 85 4.19 26.43 -12.58
C LYS A 85 5.16 27.54 -12.12
N LYS A 86 6.43 27.21 -11.87
CA LYS A 86 7.48 28.13 -11.40
C LYS A 86 8.58 28.31 -12.43
#